data_AF-A0A645F3S6-F1
#
_entry.id   AF-A0A645F3S6-F1
#
_cell.length_a   1.000
_cell.length_b   1.000
_cell.length_c   1.000
_cell.angle_alpha   90.00
_cell.angle_beta   90.00
_cell.angle_gamma   90.00
#
_symmetry.space_group_name_H-M   'P 1'
#
loop_
_entity.id
_entity.type
_entity.pdbx_description
1 polymer ?
#
loop_
_entity_poly.entity_id
_entity_poly.type
_entity_poly.pdbx_seq_one_letter_code
_entity_poly.pdbx_strand_id
1 'polypeptide(L)'
;MNPFYGLRIKKPTVSKRALSPEMLGRLLNPVLRMHLSDSRARTLDVLLFSLYCRGMVFYDIYNLTWNMIARDWQVQYRRSKTGQCICLSIPREGQEIMLRYRQSGNPYVFPFLRETAQGRFLSERSALRRINRHLDVIGRLLNIPCKLTTYVMRHTWATLMLEAGKPVEIISQCMGHTSIKTTQIYLSSISTAKVDSEVNDMLNRFVRPEKYRKSIGI
;
A
#
# COMPACT_ATOMS: atom_id res chain seq x y z
N MET A 1 46.37 11.29 3.01
CA MET A 1 46.23 9.83 3.17
C MET A 1 44.74 9.55 3.38
N ASN A 2 44.07 8.79 2.50
CA ASN A 2 42.63 8.53 2.62
C ASN A 2 42.40 7.41 3.66
N PRO A 3 41.75 7.71 4.81
CA PRO A 3 41.59 6.74 5.91
C PRO A 3 40.63 5.59 5.56
N PHE A 4 39.98 5.61 4.40
CA PHE A 4 39.06 4.58 3.92
C PHE A 4 39.62 3.74 2.76
N TYR A 5 40.88 3.94 2.40
CA TYR A 5 41.55 3.13 1.38
C TYR A 5 41.68 1.68 1.88
N GLY A 6 40.99 0.74 1.23
CA GLY A 6 40.98 -0.68 1.59
C GLY A 6 39.76 -1.18 2.36
N LEU A 7 38.84 -0.29 2.78
CA LEU A 7 37.59 -0.71 3.42
C LEU A 7 36.59 -1.25 2.38
N ARG A 8 36.49 -2.58 2.29
CA ARG A 8 35.40 -3.26 1.57
C ARG A 8 34.18 -3.39 2.47
N ILE A 9 33.24 -2.45 2.35
CA ILE A 9 31.92 -2.57 2.96
C ILE A 9 31.19 -3.73 2.27
N LYS A 10 31.02 -4.86 2.95
CA LYS A 10 30.10 -5.92 2.50
C LYS A 10 28.70 -5.29 2.45
N LYS A 11 28.14 -5.13 1.24
CA LYS A 11 26.71 -4.80 1.11
C LYS A 11 25.94 -5.94 1.77
N PRO A 12 25.20 -5.71 2.88
CA PRO A 12 24.39 -6.76 3.45
C PRO A 12 23.41 -7.23 2.38
N THR A 13 23.31 -8.55 2.19
CA THR A 13 22.27 -9.16 1.38
C THR A 13 20.93 -8.74 1.97
N VAL A 14 20.24 -7.81 1.31
CA VAL A 14 18.94 -7.35 1.75
C VAL A 14 17.99 -8.53 1.60
N SER A 15 17.51 -9.09 2.71
CA SER A 15 16.51 -10.15 2.68
C SER A 15 15.32 -9.69 1.82
N LYS A 16 14.70 -10.61 1.06
CA LYS A 16 13.51 -10.29 0.27
C LYS A 16 12.48 -9.63 1.20
N ARG A 17 12.25 -8.32 1.01
CA ARG A 17 11.36 -7.50 1.87
C ARG A 17 9.90 -7.59 1.45
N ALA A 18 9.60 -8.31 0.37
CA ALA A 18 8.27 -8.50 -0.18
C ALA A 18 7.71 -9.87 0.23
N LEU A 19 6.39 -9.95 0.41
CA LEU A 19 5.68 -11.20 0.62
C LEU A 19 5.59 -11.99 -0.69
N SER A 20 5.65 -13.31 -0.60
CA SER A 20 5.32 -14.17 -1.74
C SER A 20 3.80 -14.14 -2.01
N PRO A 21 3.34 -14.51 -3.22
CA PRO A 21 1.91 -14.65 -3.51
C PRO A 21 1.19 -15.59 -2.53
N GLU A 22 1.85 -16.67 -2.10
CA GLU A 22 1.29 -17.60 -1.10
C GLU A 22 1.05 -16.92 0.26
N MET A 23 2.04 -16.17 0.77
CA MET A 23 1.91 -15.43 2.03
C MET A 23 0.85 -14.34 1.93
N LEU A 24 0.76 -13.68 0.77
CA LEU A 24 -0.28 -12.70 0.49
C LEU A 24 -1.67 -13.35 0.47
N GLY A 25 -1.81 -14.54 -0.11
CA GLY A 25 -3.05 -15.33 -0.09
C GLY A 25 -3.54 -15.62 1.34
N ARG A 26 -2.62 -15.88 2.29
CA ARG A 26 -2.97 -16.05 3.71
C ARG A 26 -3.55 -14.77 4.33
N LEU A 27 -3.02 -13.60 3.96
CA LEU A 27 -3.54 -12.30 4.43
C LEU A 27 -4.91 -11.96 3.84
N LEU A 28 -5.17 -12.41 2.60
CA LEU A 28 -6.42 -12.17 1.89
C LEU A 28 -7.55 -13.13 2.29
N ASN A 29 -7.22 -14.20 3.02
CA ASN A 29 -8.21 -15.19 3.44
C ASN A 29 -9.29 -14.56 4.34
N PRO A 30 -10.58 -14.59 3.95
CA PRO A 30 -11.65 -14.01 4.76
C PRO A 30 -11.76 -14.59 6.18
N VAL A 31 -11.40 -15.86 6.36
CA VAL A 31 -11.40 -16.55 7.66
C VAL A 31 -10.43 -15.90 8.64
N LEU A 32 -9.29 -15.37 8.16
CA LEU A 32 -8.34 -14.67 9.01
C LEU A 32 -9.03 -13.53 9.76
N ARG A 33 -9.85 -12.73 9.06
CA ARG A 33 -10.55 -11.59 9.67
C ARG A 33 -11.42 -12.00 10.84
N MET A 34 -12.07 -13.16 10.76
CA MET A 34 -12.98 -13.67 11.80
C MET A 34 -12.23 -14.03 13.11
N HIS A 35 -10.94 -14.32 13.03
CA HIS A 35 -10.10 -14.64 14.19
C HIS A 35 -9.28 -13.45 14.71
N LEU A 36 -9.38 -12.28 14.08
CA LEU A 36 -8.69 -11.07 14.51
C LEU A 36 -9.57 -10.26 15.45
N SER A 37 -8.95 -9.64 16.46
CA SER A 37 -9.62 -8.59 17.23
C SER A 37 -9.92 -7.39 16.33
N ASP A 38 -10.90 -6.58 16.70
CA ASP A 38 -11.38 -5.45 15.90
C ASP A 38 -10.24 -4.50 15.46
N SER A 39 -9.35 -4.15 16.38
CA SER A 39 -8.17 -3.31 16.08
C SER A 39 -7.17 -3.98 15.12
N ARG A 40 -7.04 -5.30 15.14
CA ARG A 40 -6.18 -6.05 14.20
C ARG A 40 -6.84 -6.20 12.83
N ALA A 41 -8.16 -6.42 12.78
CA ALA A 41 -8.91 -6.41 11.53
C ALA A 41 -8.83 -5.04 10.83
N ARG A 42 -8.94 -3.94 11.59
CA ARG A 42 -8.70 -2.57 11.09
C ARG A 42 -7.28 -2.36 10.57
N THR A 43 -6.30 -2.94 11.25
CA THR A 43 -4.90 -2.89 10.82
C THR A 43 -4.70 -3.65 9.50
N LEU A 44 -5.31 -4.84 9.36
CA LEU A 44 -5.28 -5.61 8.13
C LEU A 44 -5.90 -4.83 6.97
N ASP A 45 -7.04 -4.17 7.19
CA ASP A 45 -7.69 -3.34 6.17
C ASP A 45 -6.80 -2.18 5.70
N VAL A 46 -6.08 -1.51 6.60
CA VAL A 46 -5.10 -0.47 6.21
C VAL A 46 -3.96 -1.04 5.38
N LEU A 47 -3.49 -2.24 5.73
CA LEU A 47 -2.43 -2.93 4.99
C LEU A 47 -2.90 -3.31 3.57
N LEU A 48 -4.09 -3.90 3.45
CA LEU A 48 -4.67 -4.27 2.16
C LEU A 48 -5.03 -3.04 1.33
N PHE A 49 -5.53 -1.97 1.96
CA PHE A 49 -5.75 -0.69 1.28
C PHE A 49 -4.47 -0.14 0.67
N SER A 50 -3.35 -0.20 1.40
CA SER A 50 -2.03 0.16 0.87
C SER A 50 -1.71 -0.65 -0.39
N LEU A 51 -1.91 -1.98 -0.37
CA LEU A 51 -1.69 -2.85 -1.53
C LEU A 51 -2.56 -2.46 -2.74
N TYR A 52 -3.87 -2.34 -2.55
CA TYR A 52 -4.80 -2.00 -3.63
C TYR A 52 -4.53 -0.62 -4.22
N CYS A 53 -4.18 0.35 -3.38
CA CYS A 53 -3.90 1.73 -3.79
C CYS A 53 -2.42 1.94 -4.11
N ARG A 54 -1.84 1.08 -4.96
CA ARG A 54 -0.49 1.25 -5.52
C ARG A 54 0.65 1.29 -4.48
N GLY A 55 0.50 0.52 -3.40
CA GLY A 55 1.44 0.53 -2.29
C GLY A 55 1.46 1.86 -1.53
N MET A 56 0.32 2.57 -1.42
CA MET A 56 0.20 3.90 -0.80
C MET A 56 0.90 3.91 0.58
N VAL A 57 1.71 4.95 0.82
CA VAL A 57 2.48 5.04 2.06
C VAL A 57 1.56 5.36 3.23
N PHE A 58 1.85 4.81 4.41
CA PHE A 58 1.02 5.02 5.60
C PHE A 58 0.74 6.50 5.92
N TYR A 59 1.72 7.39 5.74
CA TYR A 59 1.51 8.83 5.94
C TYR A 59 0.41 9.39 5.04
N ASP A 60 0.39 8.98 3.78
CA ASP A 60 -0.61 9.46 2.82
C ASP A 60 -1.99 8.85 3.17
N ILE A 61 -2.04 7.58 3.60
CA ILE A 61 -3.27 6.94 4.13
C ILE A 61 -3.79 7.67 5.38
N TYR A 62 -2.91 8.04 6.30
CA TYR A 62 -3.24 8.74 7.55
C TYR A 62 -3.85 10.13 7.31
N ASN A 63 -3.50 10.77 6.20
CA ASN A 63 -4.01 12.09 5.82
C ASN A 63 -5.10 12.04 4.73
N LEU A 64 -5.50 10.84 4.29
CA LEU A 64 -6.51 10.70 3.25
C LEU A 64 -7.89 11.12 3.76
N THR A 65 -8.52 12.03 3.03
CA THR A 65 -9.82 12.62 3.34
C THR A 65 -10.79 12.47 2.18
N TRP A 66 -12.10 12.45 2.48
CA TRP A 66 -13.16 12.27 1.49
C TRP A 66 -13.21 13.38 0.42
N ASN A 67 -12.73 14.59 0.73
CA ASN A 67 -12.63 15.69 -0.24
C ASN A 67 -11.49 15.51 -1.27
N MET A 68 -10.53 14.61 -1.03
CA MET A 68 -9.47 14.27 -2.00
C MET A 68 -9.97 13.25 -3.04
N ILE A 69 -11.16 12.70 -2.84
CA ILE A 69 -11.73 11.62 -3.63
C ILE A 69 -12.91 12.16 -4.42
N ALA A 70 -12.80 12.13 -5.74
CA ALA A 70 -13.87 12.49 -6.65
C ALA A 70 -14.98 11.43 -6.66
N ARG A 71 -16.15 11.78 -7.22
CA ARG A 71 -17.35 10.91 -7.23
C ARG A 71 -17.13 9.59 -7.99
N ASP A 72 -16.22 9.58 -8.95
CA ASP A 72 -15.81 8.44 -9.77
C ASP A 72 -14.64 7.65 -9.16
N TRP A 73 -14.35 7.86 -7.87
CA TRP A 73 -13.27 7.19 -7.12
C TRP A 73 -11.86 7.53 -7.59
N GLN A 74 -11.69 8.61 -8.35
CA GLN A 74 -10.37 9.18 -8.59
C GLN A 74 -9.88 9.88 -7.32
N VAL A 75 -8.67 9.55 -6.88
CA VAL A 75 -8.00 10.27 -5.80
C VAL A 75 -6.77 10.97 -6.34
N GLN A 76 -6.62 12.23 -5.94
CA GLN A 76 -5.44 13.03 -6.21
C GLN A 76 -4.84 13.47 -4.88
N TYR A 77 -3.56 13.15 -4.69
CA TYR A 77 -2.83 13.60 -3.50
C TYR A 77 -1.39 13.95 -3.83
N ARG A 78 -0.78 14.79 -2.99
CA ARG A 78 0.64 15.14 -3.10
C ARG A 78 1.42 14.23 -2.17
N ARG A 79 2.36 13.46 -2.73
CA ARG A 79 3.22 12.57 -1.94
C ARG A 79 4.05 13.38 -0.96
N SER A 80 3.88 13.09 0.32
CA SER A 80 4.50 13.78 1.45
C SER A 80 6.01 13.98 1.35
N LYS A 81 6.77 12.94 0.95
CA LYS A 81 8.24 13.02 0.89
C LYS A 81 8.78 13.73 -0.35
N THR A 82 8.13 13.58 -1.50
CA THR A 82 8.69 14.02 -2.79
C THR A 82 7.95 15.20 -3.40
N GLY A 83 6.79 15.57 -2.86
CA GLY A 83 5.94 16.62 -3.42
C GLY A 83 5.28 16.22 -4.75
N GLN A 84 5.46 14.99 -5.22
CA GLN A 84 4.92 14.55 -6.51
C GLN A 84 3.41 14.32 -6.41
N CYS A 85 2.67 14.82 -7.40
CA CYS A 85 1.24 14.55 -7.49
C CYS A 85 1.02 13.11 -7.97
N ILE A 86 0.22 12.37 -7.22
CA ILE A 86 -0.21 11.01 -7.57
C ILE A 86 -1.72 11.07 -7.81
N CYS A 87 -2.12 10.58 -8.99
CA CYS A 87 -3.51 10.34 -9.35
C CYS A 87 -3.71 8.83 -9.52
N LEU A 88 -4.75 8.28 -8.93
CA LEU A 88 -5.17 6.90 -9.19
C LEU A 88 -6.69 6.74 -9.10
N SER A 89 -7.22 5.79 -9.86
CA SER A 89 -8.54 5.24 -9.60
C SER A 89 -8.47 4.26 -8.45
N ILE A 90 -9.23 4.47 -7.38
CA ILE A 90 -9.28 3.53 -6.26
C ILE A 90 -9.99 2.25 -6.75
N PRO A 91 -9.35 1.06 -6.70
CA PRO A 91 -10.01 -0.18 -7.09
C PRO A 91 -11.17 -0.51 -6.15
N ARG A 92 -12.14 -1.29 -6.63
CA ARG A 92 -13.35 -1.67 -5.88
C ARG A 92 -13.04 -2.17 -4.46
N GLU A 93 -12.02 -3.00 -4.30
CA GLU A 93 -11.63 -3.53 -2.99
C GLU A 93 -11.15 -2.44 -2.02
N GLY A 94 -10.45 -1.45 -2.54
CA GLY A 94 -10.08 -0.24 -1.80
C GLY A 94 -11.32 0.55 -1.38
N GLN A 95 -12.28 0.73 -2.29
CA GLN A 95 -13.54 1.44 -2.01
C GLN A 95 -14.33 0.73 -0.91
N GLU A 96 -14.44 -0.59 -0.97
CA GLU A 96 -15.13 -1.40 0.05
C GLU A 96 -14.48 -1.23 1.43
N ILE A 97 -13.15 -1.25 1.49
CA ILE A 97 -12.41 -0.96 2.74
C ILE A 97 -12.72 0.44 3.27
N MET A 98 -12.71 1.46 2.41
CA MET A 98 -12.94 2.85 2.82
C MET A 98 -14.37 3.04 3.35
N LEU A 99 -15.35 2.48 2.65
CA LEU A 99 -16.76 2.60 3.02
C LEU A 99 -17.06 1.95 4.38
N ARG A 100 -16.34 0.87 4.76
CA ARG A 100 -16.45 0.26 6.10
C ARG A 100 -16.14 1.24 7.25
N TYR A 101 -15.36 2.28 7.00
CA TYR A 101 -14.91 3.23 8.02
C TYR A 101 -15.51 4.62 7.88
N ARG A 102 -16.45 4.80 6.96
CA ARG A 102 -17.10 6.10 6.77
C ARG A 102 -17.90 6.47 8.02
N GLN A 103 -17.64 7.66 8.53
CA GLN A 103 -18.34 8.23 9.69
C GLN A 103 -18.92 9.58 9.29
N SER A 104 -20.17 9.84 9.67
CA SER A 104 -20.82 11.13 9.39
C SER A 104 -20.06 12.26 10.07
N GLY A 105 -19.84 13.37 9.35
CA GLY A 105 -19.12 14.54 9.87
C GLY A 105 -17.59 14.38 9.99
N ASN A 106 -17.02 13.19 9.77
CA ASN A 106 -15.56 13.01 9.82
C ASN A 106 -14.94 13.18 8.42
N PRO A 107 -13.96 14.09 8.24
CA PRO A 107 -13.36 14.30 6.93
C PRO A 107 -12.42 13.16 6.51
N TYR A 108 -11.89 12.37 7.45
CA TYR A 108 -10.88 11.36 7.18
C TYR A 108 -11.50 10.03 6.74
N VAL A 109 -10.81 9.33 5.84
CA VAL A 109 -11.21 8.00 5.36
C VAL A 109 -11.01 6.94 6.44
N PHE A 110 -9.97 7.09 7.27
CA PHE A 110 -9.67 6.17 8.37
C PHE A 110 -9.61 6.91 9.72
N PRO A 111 -10.75 7.34 10.29
CA PRO A 111 -10.79 8.12 11.53
C PRO A 111 -10.05 7.46 12.70
N PHE A 112 -10.16 6.13 12.82
CA PHE A 112 -9.54 5.36 13.90
C PHE A 112 -8.01 5.47 13.92
N LEU A 113 -7.36 5.91 12.84
CA LEU A 113 -5.91 6.13 12.83
C LEU A 113 -5.51 7.34 13.68
N ARG A 114 -6.43 8.30 13.87
CA ARG A 114 -6.16 9.59 14.50
C ARG A 114 -6.51 9.63 15.98
N GLU A 115 -7.21 8.63 16.49
CA GLU A 115 -7.64 8.60 17.88
C GLU A 115 -7.49 7.20 18.50
N THR A 116 -7.36 7.17 19.83
CA THR A 116 -7.51 5.94 20.61
C THR A 116 -8.99 5.59 20.76
N ALA A 117 -9.29 4.39 21.28
CA ALA A 117 -10.67 4.03 21.63
C ALA A 117 -11.28 4.96 22.69
N GLN A 118 -10.44 5.69 23.44
CA GLN A 118 -10.83 6.67 24.45
C GLN A 118 -10.90 8.11 23.89
N GLY A 119 -10.84 8.29 22.57
CA GLY A 119 -10.92 9.62 21.92
C GLY A 119 -9.65 10.46 22.04
N ARG A 120 -8.53 9.91 22.53
CA ARG A 120 -7.26 10.65 22.59
C ARG A 120 -6.64 10.74 21.21
N PHE A 121 -6.30 11.95 20.76
CA PHE A 121 -5.57 12.16 19.53
C PHE A 121 -4.23 11.37 19.47
N LEU A 122 -3.96 10.81 18.30
CA LEU A 122 -2.75 10.09 17.95
C LEU A 122 -2.06 10.79 16.79
N SER A 123 -0.80 11.16 16.98
CA SER A 123 0.05 11.58 15.89
C SER A 123 0.27 10.45 14.87
N GLU A 124 0.60 10.81 13.64
CA GLU A 124 0.94 9.85 12.56
C GLU A 124 1.97 8.82 13.03
N ARG A 125 3.06 9.26 13.68
CA ARG A 125 4.11 8.38 14.19
C ARG A 125 3.59 7.38 15.22
N SER A 126 2.67 7.83 16.09
CA SER A 126 2.05 6.97 17.11
C SER A 126 1.09 5.97 16.50
N ALA A 127 0.29 6.41 15.51
CA ALA A 127 -0.59 5.56 14.73
C ALA A 127 0.20 4.50 13.95
N LEU A 128 1.29 4.88 13.27
CA LEU A 128 2.18 3.98 12.55
C LEU A 128 2.77 2.92 13.48
N ARG A 129 3.25 3.32 14.66
CA ARG A 129 3.77 2.39 15.67
C ARG A 129 2.69 1.42 16.15
N ARG A 130 1.46 1.89 16.37
CA ARG A 130 0.33 1.03 16.75
C ARG A 130 0.01 0.02 15.64
N ILE A 131 -0.12 0.48 14.41
CA ILE A 131 -0.37 -0.36 13.22
C ILE A 131 0.72 -1.41 13.06
N ASN A 132 2.01 -1.02 13.07
CA ASN A 132 3.11 -1.97 12.93
C ASN A 132 3.21 -2.99 14.09
N ARG A 133 2.78 -2.63 15.32
CA ARG A 133 2.67 -3.62 16.41
C ARG A 133 1.58 -4.66 16.15
N HIS A 134 0.43 -4.24 15.62
CA HIS A 134 -0.62 -5.18 15.25
C HIS A 134 -0.22 -6.04 14.05
N LEU A 135 0.48 -5.47 13.06
CA LEU A 135 1.03 -6.22 11.93
C LEU A 135 2.04 -7.27 12.35
N ASP A 136 2.90 -6.96 13.34
CA ASP A 136 3.84 -7.93 13.90
C ASP A 136 3.12 -9.15 14.50
N VAL A 137 2.01 -8.93 15.22
CA VAL A 137 1.18 -10.01 15.74
C VAL A 137 0.51 -10.81 14.61
N ILE A 138 -0.07 -10.14 13.61
CA ILE A 138 -0.69 -10.80 12.44
C ILE A 138 0.35 -11.64 11.68
N GLY A 139 1.54 -11.09 11.47
CA GLY A 139 2.64 -11.79 10.79
C GLY A 139 3.04 -13.07 11.52
N ARG A 140 3.15 -13.03 12.85
CA ARG A 140 3.41 -14.23 13.68
C ARG A 140 2.28 -15.25 13.60
N LEU A 141 1.02 -14.81 13.68
CA LEU A 141 -0.15 -15.70 13.55
C LEU A 141 -0.17 -16.46 12.22
N LEU A 142 0.34 -15.84 11.15
CA LEU A 142 0.40 -16.41 9.81
C LEU A 142 1.72 -17.13 9.48
N ASN A 143 2.64 -17.21 10.45
CA ASN A 143 4.00 -17.73 10.29
C ASN A 143 4.75 -17.06 9.12
N ILE A 144 4.60 -15.74 8.98
CA ILE A 144 5.36 -14.95 8.01
C ILE A 144 6.79 -14.78 8.56
N PRO A 145 7.83 -15.20 7.82
CA PRO A 145 9.21 -15.24 8.32
C PRO A 145 9.82 -13.84 8.50
N CYS A 146 9.28 -12.83 7.82
CA CYS A 146 9.71 -11.44 7.97
C CYS A 146 8.77 -10.64 8.87
N LYS A 147 9.31 -9.58 9.48
CA LYS A 147 8.52 -8.62 10.24
C LYS A 147 7.54 -7.87 9.33
N LEU A 148 6.25 -8.23 9.42
CA LEU A 148 5.20 -7.59 8.64
C LEU A 148 5.03 -6.12 9.06
N THR A 149 5.11 -5.22 8.10
CA THR A 149 4.94 -3.77 8.28
C THR A 149 4.26 -3.15 7.07
N THR A 150 3.78 -1.91 7.20
CA THR A 150 3.25 -1.14 6.06
C THR A 150 4.27 -0.98 4.93
N TYR A 151 5.57 -0.91 5.28
CA TYR A 151 6.65 -0.81 4.30
C TYR A 151 6.88 -2.11 3.53
N VAL A 152 6.76 -3.27 4.20
CA VAL A 152 6.81 -4.60 3.55
C VAL A 152 5.69 -4.73 2.52
N MET A 153 4.49 -4.23 2.82
CA MET A 153 3.39 -4.29 1.86
C MET A 153 3.62 -3.40 0.62
N ARG A 154 4.18 -2.19 0.81
CA ARG A 154 4.58 -1.35 -0.33
C ARG A 154 5.64 -2.03 -1.21
N HIS A 155 6.62 -2.71 -0.61
CA HIS A 155 7.60 -3.51 -1.37
C HIS A 155 6.94 -4.68 -2.08
N THR A 156 6.01 -5.36 -1.41
CA THR A 156 5.23 -6.45 -1.99
C THR A 156 4.52 -5.97 -3.26
N TRP A 157 3.81 -4.84 -3.20
CA TRP A 157 3.17 -4.25 -4.36
C TRP A 157 4.15 -4.01 -5.53
N ALA A 158 5.31 -3.41 -5.25
CA ALA A 158 6.30 -3.12 -6.29
C ALA A 158 6.90 -4.40 -6.89
N THR A 159 7.15 -5.42 -6.06
CA THR A 159 7.63 -6.73 -6.51
C THR A 159 6.57 -7.43 -7.38
N LEU A 160 5.29 -7.39 -7.01
CA LEU A 160 4.22 -7.99 -7.83
C LEU A 160 4.09 -7.31 -9.20
N MET A 161 4.24 -5.99 -9.27
CA MET A 161 4.27 -5.29 -10.57
C MET A 161 5.45 -5.72 -11.43
N LEU A 162 6.63 -5.89 -10.82
CA LEU A 162 7.81 -6.38 -11.52
C LEU A 162 7.62 -7.83 -12.01
N GLU A 163 7.08 -8.70 -11.16
CA GLU A 163 6.75 -10.10 -11.49
C GLU A 163 5.64 -10.20 -12.56
N ALA A 164 4.74 -9.21 -12.63
CA ALA A 164 3.77 -9.06 -13.71
C ALA A 164 4.40 -8.60 -15.04
N GLY A 165 5.71 -8.33 -15.06
CA GLY A 165 6.44 -7.84 -16.24
C GLY A 165 6.19 -6.37 -16.54
N LYS A 166 5.74 -5.57 -15.57
CA LYS A 166 5.43 -4.15 -15.81
C LYS A 166 6.72 -3.31 -15.89
N PRO A 167 6.78 -2.34 -16.82
CA PRO A 167 7.93 -1.44 -16.93
C PRO A 167 8.24 -0.72 -15.62
N VAL A 168 9.52 -0.58 -15.30
CA VAL A 168 10.00 0.08 -14.06
C VAL A 168 9.54 1.54 -14.01
N GLU A 169 9.35 2.16 -15.16
CA GLU A 169 8.79 3.49 -15.32
C GLU A 169 7.39 3.56 -14.72
N ILE A 170 6.49 2.65 -15.09
CA ILE A 170 5.12 2.59 -14.54
C ILE A 170 5.16 2.38 -13.03
N ILE A 171 6.02 1.47 -12.55
CA ILE A 171 6.21 1.21 -11.12
C ILE A 171 6.68 2.49 -10.40
N SER A 172 7.65 3.20 -10.98
CA SER A 172 8.20 4.46 -10.45
C SER A 172 7.15 5.56 -10.37
N GLN A 173 6.30 5.68 -11.41
CA GLN A 173 5.18 6.64 -11.47
C GLN A 173 4.19 6.39 -10.35
N CYS A 174 3.73 5.14 -10.21
CA CYS A 174 2.84 4.72 -9.12
C CYS A 174 3.41 5.05 -7.73
N MET A 175 4.72 4.90 -7.58
CA MET A 175 5.41 5.13 -6.32
C MET A 175 5.71 6.61 -6.03
N GLY A 176 5.54 7.51 -7.01
CA GLY A 176 5.84 8.94 -6.90
C GLY A 176 7.33 9.20 -6.63
N HIS A 177 8.22 8.43 -7.27
CA HIS A 177 9.66 8.59 -7.17
C HIS A 177 10.15 9.70 -8.12
N THR A 178 11.01 10.58 -7.61
CA THR A 178 11.51 11.77 -8.33
C THR A 178 12.94 11.63 -8.85
N SER A 179 13.61 10.49 -8.65
CA SER A 179 15.08 10.46 -8.66
C SER A 179 15.77 10.40 -10.04
N ILE A 180 15.09 10.68 -11.15
CA ILE A 180 15.77 10.85 -12.44
C ILE A 180 15.05 11.96 -13.21
N LYS A 181 15.69 13.13 -13.33
CA LYS A 181 15.22 14.28 -14.12
C LYS A 181 14.81 13.86 -15.55
N THR A 182 15.52 12.89 -16.14
CA THR A 182 15.22 12.29 -17.45
C THR A 182 13.98 11.40 -17.43
N THR A 183 13.73 10.62 -16.36
CA THR A 183 12.55 9.74 -16.26
C THR A 183 11.27 10.54 -15.99
N GLN A 184 11.32 11.71 -15.33
CA GLN A 184 10.11 12.53 -15.07
C GLN A 184 9.38 12.96 -16.35
N ILE A 185 10.10 13.34 -17.42
CA ILE A 185 9.51 13.73 -18.71
C ILE A 185 8.80 12.54 -19.37
N TYR A 186 9.44 11.35 -19.33
CA TYR A 186 8.82 10.12 -19.85
C TYR A 186 7.61 9.70 -19.00
N LEU A 187 7.70 9.77 -17.67
CA LEU A 187 6.61 9.42 -16.76
C LEU A 187 5.39 10.34 -16.91
N SER A 188 5.59 11.64 -17.19
CA SER A 188 4.47 12.55 -17.43
C SER A 188 3.69 12.23 -18.72
N SER A 189 4.28 11.47 -19.64
CA SER A 189 3.62 11.09 -20.90
C SER A 189 2.70 9.86 -20.76
N ILE A 190 2.87 9.09 -19.67
CA ILE A 190 2.05 7.89 -19.42
C ILE A 190 0.76 8.32 -18.75
N SER A 191 -0.37 8.07 -19.41
CA SER A 191 -1.70 8.41 -18.90
C SER A 191 -2.03 7.62 -17.62
N THR A 192 -2.74 8.28 -16.69
CA THR A 192 -3.23 7.64 -15.46
C THR A 192 -4.06 6.39 -15.76
N ALA A 193 -4.86 6.42 -16.82
CA ALA A 193 -5.67 5.28 -17.26
C ALA A 193 -4.82 4.06 -17.64
N LYS A 194 -3.70 4.26 -18.36
CA LYS A 194 -2.77 3.17 -18.67
C LYS A 194 -2.16 2.59 -17.39
N VAL A 195 -1.71 3.46 -16.49
CA VAL A 195 -1.18 3.03 -15.18
C VAL A 195 -2.20 2.22 -14.39
N ASP A 196 -3.45 2.70 -14.30
CA ASP A 196 -4.54 1.99 -13.62
C ASP A 196 -4.83 0.63 -14.26
N SER A 197 -4.78 0.54 -15.58
CA SER A 197 -4.93 -0.73 -16.31
C SER A 197 -3.85 -1.74 -15.93
N GLU A 198 -2.58 -1.32 -15.91
CA GLU A 198 -1.46 -2.22 -15.53
C GLU A 198 -1.54 -2.67 -14.08
N VAL A 199 -1.99 -1.80 -13.19
CA VAL A 199 -2.20 -2.13 -11.77
C VAL A 199 -3.34 -3.14 -11.62
N ASN A 200 -4.46 -2.93 -12.33
CA ASN A 200 -5.57 -3.87 -12.30
C ASN A 200 -5.20 -5.23 -12.87
N ASP A 201 -4.40 -5.28 -13.94
CA ASP A 201 -3.86 -6.53 -14.48
C ASP A 201 -3.02 -7.28 -13.42
N MET A 202 -2.12 -6.59 -12.73
CA MET A 202 -1.34 -7.18 -11.63
C MET A 202 -2.24 -7.71 -10.50
N LEU A 203 -3.25 -6.94 -10.09
CA LEU A 203 -4.21 -7.37 -9.08
C LEU A 203 -4.97 -8.61 -9.54
N ASN A 204 -5.43 -8.66 -10.79
CA ASN A 204 -6.12 -9.82 -11.37
C ASN A 204 -5.22 -11.06 -11.40
N ARG A 205 -3.92 -10.90 -11.68
CA ARG A 205 -2.98 -12.00 -11.79
C ARG A 205 -2.60 -12.60 -10.43
N PHE A 206 -2.38 -11.76 -9.41
CA PHE A 206 -1.74 -12.21 -8.16
C PHE A 206 -2.55 -12.00 -6.88
N VAL A 207 -3.58 -11.16 -6.89
CA VAL A 207 -4.28 -10.73 -5.66
C VAL A 207 -5.74 -11.18 -5.66
N ARG A 208 -6.47 -10.93 -6.75
CA ARG A 208 -7.88 -11.29 -6.87
C ARG A 208 -8.02 -12.79 -7.09
N PRO A 209 -8.92 -13.46 -6.36
CA PRO A 209 -9.21 -14.88 -6.59
C PRO A 209 -9.82 -15.09 -7.98
N GLU A 210 -9.64 -16.27 -8.57
CA GLU A 210 -10.10 -16.56 -9.95
C GLU A 210 -11.58 -16.29 -10.20
N LYS A 211 -12.43 -16.43 -9.16
CA LYS A 211 -13.87 -16.13 -9.24
C LYS A 211 -14.16 -14.68 -9.62
N TYR A 212 -13.25 -13.75 -9.32
CA TYR A 212 -13.36 -12.34 -9.69
C TYR A 212 -12.96 -12.06 -11.14
N ARG A 213 -12.17 -12.94 -11.79
CA ARG A 213 -11.77 -12.76 -13.21
C ARG A 213 -12.97 -12.86 -14.14
N LYS A 214 -13.88 -13.81 -13.87
CA LYS A 214 -15.11 -14.03 -14.66
C LYS A 214 -16.14 -12.90 -14.60
N SER A 215 -16.16 -12.08 -13.54
CA SER A 215 -17.11 -10.96 -13.42
C SER A 215 -16.70 -9.70 -14.18
N ILE A 216 -15.46 -9.64 -14.70
CA ILE A 216 -14.91 -8.47 -15.42
C ILE A 216 -14.71 -8.76 -16.92
N GLY A 217 -15.19 -9.91 -17.41
CA GLY A 217 -15.09 -10.25 -18.84
C GLY A 217 -13.65 -10.34 -19.36
N ILE A 218 -12.74 -10.95 -18.58
CA ILE A 218 -11.42 -11.41 -19.03
C ILE A 218 -11.39 -12.93 -18.91
#